data_AF-A0A0Z8TP41-F1
#
_entry.id   AF-A0A0Z8TP41-F1
#
_cell.length_a   1.000
_cell.length_b   1.000
_cell.length_c   1.000
_cell.angle_alpha   90.00
_cell.angle_beta   90.00
_cell.angle_gamma   90.00
#
_symmetry.space_group_name_H-M   'P 1'
#
loop_
_entity.id
_entity.type
_entity.pdbx_description
1 polymer ?
#
loop_
_entity_poly.entity_id
_entity_poly.type
_entity_poly.pdbx_seq_one_letter_code
_entity_poly.pdbx_strand_id
1 'polypeptide(L)'
;MAFEQTNGRYASFGVVTSLPGEVIDSFWYVIDHYLKGVIPLKNVIRFSIKNRRGKITLVFSQEGYKNVLAVDLSSRFDPFYPSTILVMDKQGKETITLTDEVTLL
;
A
#
# COMPACT_ATOMS: atom_id res chain seq x y z
N MET A 1 4.45 -13.57 10.85
CA MET A 1 4.38 -12.16 10.44
C MET A 1 3.40 -12.06 9.29
N ALA A 2 2.77 -10.90 9.08
CA ALA A 2 1.92 -10.70 7.90
C ALA A 2 2.76 -10.68 6.62
N PHE A 3 2.14 -10.95 5.47
CA PHE A 3 2.72 -10.89 4.13
C PHE A 3 3.83 -11.93 3.86
N GLU A 4 3.98 -12.94 4.71
CA GLU A 4 4.99 -13.99 4.54
C GLU A 4 4.54 -15.12 3.61
N GLN A 5 3.31 -15.60 3.80
CA GLN A 5 2.70 -16.69 3.03
C GLN A 5 1.59 -16.15 2.14
N THR A 6 1.96 -15.64 0.97
CA THR A 6 1.01 -15.07 0.01
C THR A 6 0.26 -16.17 -0.75
N ASN A 7 -1.05 -16.25 -0.54
CA ASN A 7 -1.97 -17.13 -1.25
C ASN A 7 -2.64 -16.43 -2.44
N GLY A 8 -2.77 -15.10 -2.37
CA GLY A 8 -3.33 -14.30 -3.46
C GLY A 8 -3.30 -12.82 -3.15
N ARG A 9 -3.15 -12.00 -4.19
CA ARG A 9 -3.13 -10.54 -4.12
C ARG A 9 -4.31 -9.96 -4.86
N TYR A 10 -4.98 -9.03 -4.21
CA TYR A 10 -6.20 -8.41 -4.69
C TYR A 10 -6.14 -6.90 -4.51
N ALA A 11 -6.89 -6.19 -5.33
CA ALA A 11 -7.19 -4.77 -5.14
C ALA A 11 -8.71 -4.63 -5.05
N SER A 12 -9.18 -3.82 -4.12
CA SER A 12 -10.60 -3.50 -3.98
C SER A 12 -11.11 -2.74 -5.20
N PHE A 13 -12.43 -2.70 -5.34
CA PHE A 13 -13.06 -1.99 -6.45
C PHE A 13 -12.71 -0.50 -6.46
N GLY A 14 -12.75 0.16 -5.30
CA GLY A 14 -12.37 1.58 -5.16
C GLY A 14 -10.92 1.83 -5.57
N VAL A 15 -10.00 0.92 -5.26
CA VAL A 15 -8.59 1.03 -5.67
C VAL A 15 -8.44 0.89 -7.18
N VAL A 16 -9.03 -0.14 -7.79
CA VAL A 16 -8.89 -0.40 -9.24
C VAL A 16 -9.51 0.71 -10.09
N THR A 17 -10.56 1.37 -9.57
CA THR A 17 -11.22 2.49 -10.26
C THR A 17 -10.54 3.84 -10.03
N SER A 18 -9.72 3.97 -8.97
CA SER A 18 -9.09 5.25 -8.59
C SER A 18 -7.60 5.34 -8.92
N LEU A 19 -6.92 4.21 -9.11
CA LEU A 19 -5.47 4.15 -9.35
C LEU A 19 -5.14 3.38 -10.64
N PRO A 20 -4.13 3.82 -11.41
CA PRO A 20 -3.59 3.03 -12.51
C PRO A 20 -2.96 1.72 -12.00
N GLY A 21 -3.04 0.66 -12.81
CA GLY A 21 -2.47 -0.65 -12.48
C GLY A 21 -1.00 -0.60 -12.05
N GLU A 22 -0.17 0.18 -12.75
CA GLU A 22 1.26 0.36 -12.41
C GLU A 22 1.48 0.93 -11.00
N VAL A 23 0.60 1.83 -10.55
CA VAL A 23 0.67 2.40 -9.21
C VAL A 23 0.22 1.36 -8.19
N ILE A 24 -0.78 0.53 -8.51
CA ILE A 24 -1.22 -0.58 -7.67
C ILE A 24 -0.08 -1.60 -7.48
N ASP A 25 0.60 -1.97 -8.56
CA ASP A 25 1.74 -2.90 -8.54
C ASP A 25 2.91 -2.34 -7.72
N SER A 26 3.08 -1.02 -7.71
CA SER A 26 4.14 -0.37 -6.93
C SER A 26 3.99 -0.59 -5.42
N PHE A 27 2.78 -0.73 -4.87
CA PHE A 27 2.61 -1.06 -3.45
C PHE A 27 3.15 -2.47 -3.15
N TRP A 28 2.83 -3.44 -4.00
CA TRP A 28 3.34 -4.81 -3.86
C TRP A 28 4.86 -4.86 -4.00
N TYR A 29 5.40 -4.14 -5.00
CA TYR A 29 6.83 -4.02 -5.19
C TYR A 29 7.53 -3.49 -3.93
N VAL A 30 6.98 -2.43 -3.31
CA VAL A 30 7.54 -1.86 -2.07
C VAL A 30 7.49 -2.85 -0.92
N ILE A 31 6.38 -3.57 -0.75
CA ILE A 31 6.23 -4.59 0.29
C ILE A 31 7.30 -5.68 0.12
N ASP A 32 7.44 -6.23 -1.07
CA ASP A 32 8.33 -7.37 -1.33
C ASP A 32 9.81 -7.02 -1.23
N HIS A 33 10.20 -5.83 -1.71
CA HIS A 33 11.61 -5.50 -1.89
C HIS A 33 12.20 -4.66 -0.74
N TYR A 34 11.36 -3.98 0.04
CA TYR A 34 11.85 -3.05 1.07
C TYR A 34 11.32 -3.32 2.47
N LEU A 35 10.22 -4.07 2.61
CA LEU A 35 9.54 -4.23 3.90
C LEU A 35 9.58 -5.69 4.41
N LYS A 36 9.21 -6.64 3.55
CA LYS A 36 9.19 -8.07 3.87
C LYS A 36 10.60 -8.54 4.23
N GLY A 37 10.72 -9.31 5.32
CA GLY A 37 12.00 -9.79 5.84
C GLY A 37 12.91 -8.72 6.47
N VAL A 38 12.60 -7.43 6.33
CA VAL A 38 13.39 -6.32 6.91
C VAL A 38 12.81 -5.88 8.25
N ILE A 39 11.49 -5.75 8.34
CA ILE A 39 10.78 -5.39 9.57
C ILE A 39 9.58 -6.30 9.80
N PRO A 40 9.14 -6.52 11.06
CA PRO A 40 7.93 -7.27 11.32
C PRO A 40 6.70 -6.47 10.86
N LEU A 41 5.98 -6.99 9.87
CA LEU A 41 4.76 -6.38 9.34
C LEU A 41 3.51 -6.83 10.10
N LYS A 42 2.66 -5.85 10.41
CA LYS A 42 1.31 -6.03 10.96
C LYS A 42 0.35 -6.49 9.86
N ASN A 43 -0.76 -7.12 10.23
CA ASN A 43 -1.79 -7.55 9.27
C ASN A 43 -2.44 -6.38 8.52
N VAL A 44 -2.35 -5.16 9.04
CA VAL A 44 -2.82 -3.95 8.37
C VAL A 44 -1.68 -2.94 8.36
N ILE A 45 -1.27 -2.55 7.16
CA ILE A 45 -0.25 -1.54 6.92
C ILE A 45 -0.82 -0.40 6.08
N ARG A 46 -0.21 0.78 6.19
CA ARG A 46 -0.69 1.99 5.54
C ARG A 46 0.37 2.56 4.60
N PHE A 47 -0.07 2.96 3.43
CA PHE A 47 0.68 3.82 2.53
C PHE A 47 -0.03 5.15 2.34
N SER A 48 0.72 6.25 2.43
CA SER A 48 0.27 7.55 1.96
C SER A 48 0.86 7.84 0.60
N ILE A 49 0.01 8.26 -0.35
CA ILE A 49 0.43 8.73 -1.66
C ILE A 49 0.68 10.24 -1.54
N LYS A 50 1.92 10.66 -1.76
CA LYS A 50 2.33 12.07 -1.68
C LYS A 50 2.81 12.58 -3.03
N ASN A 51 2.63 13.87 -3.26
CA ASN A 51 3.19 14.56 -4.41
C ASN A 51 4.59 15.08 -4.07
N ARG A 52 5.59 14.61 -4.80
CA ARG A 52 6.95 15.16 -4.76
C ARG A 52 7.34 15.61 -6.17
N ARG A 53 7.25 16.92 -6.41
CA ARG A 53 7.59 17.56 -7.70
C ARG A 53 6.84 16.95 -8.90
N GLY A 54 5.55 16.65 -8.73
CA GLY A 54 4.69 16.10 -9.76
C GLY A 54 4.77 14.57 -9.92
N LYS A 55 5.55 13.89 -9.06
CA LYS A 55 5.66 12.44 -9.02
C LYS A 55 5.09 11.86 -7.74
N ILE A 56 4.72 10.59 -7.79
CA ILE A 56 4.24 9.87 -6.62
C ILE A 56 5.42 9.52 -5.71
N THR A 57 5.24 9.77 -4.41
CA THR A 57 6.06 9.18 -3.34
C THR A 57 5.14 8.36 -2.45
N LEU A 58 5.44 7.07 -2.28
CA LEU A 58 4.74 6.19 -1.35
C LEU A 58 5.40 6.27 0.01
N VAL A 59 4.64 6.65 1.04
CA VAL A 59 5.13 6.74 2.42
C VAL A 59 4.50 5.64 3.25
N PHE A 60 5.31 4.68 3.69
CA PHE A 60 4.88 3.57 4.53
C PHE A 60 4.77 3.97 6.00
N SER A 61 3.73 3.46 6.65
CA SER A 61 3.56 3.49 8.10
C SER A 61 2.75 2.30 8.59
N GLN A 62 2.96 1.92 9.85
CA GLN A 62 2.11 0.98 10.57
C GLN A 62 2.06 1.36 12.06
N GLU A 63 1.18 0.71 12.81
CA GLU A 63 1.16 0.88 14.27
C GLU A 63 2.55 0.55 14.87
N GLY A 64 3.09 1.48 15.65
CA GLY A 64 4.44 1.39 16.25
C GLY A 64 5.59 1.87 15.34
N TYR A 65 5.34 2.08 14.04
CA TYR A 65 6.34 2.49 13.05
C TYR A 65 5.82 3.64 12.19
N LYS A 66 6.05 4.88 12.63
CA LYS A 66 5.62 6.09 11.91
C LYS A 66 6.67 6.52 10.87
N ASN A 67 6.23 6.70 9.62
CA ASN A 67 7.01 7.25 8.50
C ASN A 67 8.40 6.61 8.32
N VAL A 68 8.45 5.29 8.30
CA VAL A 68 9.72 4.55 8.30
C VAL A 68 10.38 4.50 6.93
N LEU A 69 9.57 4.57 5.86
CA LEU A 69 10.07 4.47 4.50
C LEU A 69 9.28 5.40 3.57
N ALA A 70 10.01 6.12 2.72
CA ALA A 70 9.45 6.88 1.62
C ALA A 70 10.12 6.43 0.31
N VAL A 71 9.32 5.97 -0.65
CA VAL A 71 9.79 5.48 -1.94
C VAL A 71 9.28 6.40 -3.03
N ASP A 72 10.18 7.04 -3.76
CA ASP A 72 9.85 7.86 -4.91
C ASP A 72 9.61 6.98 -6.13
N LEU A 73 8.47 7.16 -6.81
CA LEU A 73 8.13 6.48 -8.05
C LEU A 73 8.40 7.39 -9.26
N SER A 74 8.56 6.78 -10.44
CA SER A 74 8.62 7.50 -11.71
C SER A 74 7.24 8.01 -12.16
N SER A 75 6.16 7.38 -11.70
CA SER A 75 4.77 7.65 -12.07
C SER A 75 4.35 9.08 -11.69
N ARG A 76 3.52 9.69 -12.54
CA ARG A 76 2.98 11.04 -12.32
C ARG A 76 1.96 11.02 -11.18
N PHE A 77 1.98 12.07 -10.37
CA PHE A 77 0.97 12.28 -9.34
C PHE A 77 -0.28 12.91 -9.95
N ASP A 78 -1.44 12.40 -9.55
CA ASP A 78 -2.75 12.99 -9.83
C ASP A 78 -3.40 13.42 -8.48
N PRO A 79 -3.86 14.67 -8.34
CA PRO A 79 -4.57 15.12 -7.14
C PRO A 79 -5.85 14.34 -6.80
N PHE A 80 -6.45 13.64 -7.76
CA PHE A 80 -7.64 12.81 -7.55
C PHE A 80 -7.31 11.42 -7.00
N TYR A 81 -6.03 11.04 -6.90
CA TYR A 81 -5.66 9.79 -6.27
C TYR A 81 -6.00 9.77 -4.78
N PRO A 82 -6.39 8.61 -4.23
CA PRO A 82 -6.62 8.45 -2.81
C PRO A 82 -5.34 8.80 -2.04
N SER A 83 -5.48 9.68 -1.05
CA SER A 83 -4.33 10.13 -0.24
C SER A 83 -3.74 9.01 0.63
N THR A 84 -4.56 8.02 0.98
CA THR A 84 -4.22 6.91 1.87
C THR A 84 -4.76 5.61 1.30
N ILE A 85 -3.89 4.60 1.32
CA ILE A 85 -4.18 3.22 0.98
C ILE A 85 -3.87 2.35 2.19
N LEU A 86 -4.71 1.34 2.42
CA LEU A 86 -4.45 0.26 3.37
C LEU A 86 -4.10 -1.00 2.60
N VAL A 87 -3.17 -1.78 3.12
CA VAL A 87 -2.91 -3.13 2.64
C VAL A 87 -3.12 -4.07 3.81
N MET A 88 -3.99 -5.06 3.60
CA MET A 88 -4.39 -6.01 4.63
C MET A 88 -3.97 -7.42 4.23
N ASP A 89 -3.49 -8.19 5.20
CA ASP A 89 -3.28 -9.63 5.07
C ASP A 89 -4.29 -10.37 5.97
N LYS A 90 -5.11 -11.21 5.33
CA LYS A 90 -5.99 -12.17 6.00
C LYS A 90 -5.61 -13.58 5.59
N GLN A 91 -4.72 -14.21 6.36
CA GLN A 91 -4.28 -15.60 6.16
C GLN A 91 -3.72 -15.84 4.74
N GLY A 92 -2.89 -14.92 4.26
CA GLY A 92 -2.26 -14.97 2.95
C GLY A 92 -3.10 -14.40 1.81
N LYS A 93 -4.36 -14.01 2.07
CA LYS A 93 -5.15 -13.21 1.14
C LYS A 93 -4.84 -11.74 1.40
N GLU A 94 -3.99 -11.19 0.56
CA GLU A 94 -3.48 -9.83 0.66
C GLU A 94 -4.35 -8.91 -0.20
N THR A 95 -4.84 -7.80 0.37
CA THR A 95 -5.74 -6.89 -0.34
C THR A 95 -5.33 -5.44 -0.13
N ILE A 96 -5.11 -4.73 -1.24
CA ILE A 96 -5.01 -3.26 -1.26
C ILE A 96 -6.44 -2.70 -1.27
N THR A 97 -6.73 -1.78 -0.36
CA THR A 97 -8.07 -1.22 -0.18
C THR A 97 -8.03 0.26 0.18
N LEU A 98 -9.11 0.98 -0.12
CA LEU A 98 -9.32 2.32 0.43
C LEU A 98 -9.67 2.23 1.92
N THR A 99 -9.44 3.31 2.65
CA THR A 99 -9.80 3.39 4.08
C THR A 99 -11.29 3.20 4.30
N ASP A 100 -12.11 3.71 3.39
CA ASP A 100 -13.57 3.78 3.55
C ASP A 100 -14.25 2.47 3.15
N GLU A 101 -13.53 1.59 2.45
CA GLU A 101 -13.98 0.23 2.11
C GLU A 101 -13.72 -0.77 3.23
N VAL A 102 -12.97 -0.38 4.26
CA VAL A 102 -12.79 -1.17 5.47
C VAL A 102 -13.97 -0.91 6.40
N THR A 103 -15.12 -1.49 6.07
CA THR A 103 -16.20 -1.63 7.04
C THR A 103 -15.71 -2.59 8.13
N LEU A 104 -15.78 -2.16 9.40
CA LEU A 104 -15.33 -2.90 10.59
C LEU A 104 -15.54 -4.40 10.44
N LEU A 105 -14.42 -5.13 10.40
CA LEU A 105 -14.32 -6.56 10.68
C LEU A 105 -15.05 -6.92 11.97
#